data_AF-A0A7A6V475-F1
#
_entry.id   AF-A0A7A6V475-F1
#
_cell.length_a   1.000
_cell.length_b   1.000
_cell.length_c   1.000
_cell.angle_alpha   90.00
_cell.angle_beta   90.00
_cell.angle_gamma   90.00
#
_symmetry.space_group_name_H-M   'P 1'
#
loop_
_entity.id
_entity.type
_entity.pdbx_description
1 polymer ?
#
loop_
_entity_poly.entity_id
_entity_poly.type
_entity_poly.pdbx_seq_one_letter_code
_entity_poly.pdbx_strand_id
1 'polypeptide(L)'
;MVQKILSDKVMNERTNAYYSYYLGERNISVLPLNVYDPPERFIAYIKKNRENLNITLSDFELEQIISGMRLKALAFLVPLEKISWIAGSERACLFSWYLLMQFIQNNRAKISADLLQKNKLYLKEEYLEGNAFPSDSSTQFRQILRVLDILSDKNLRDEWIIQTKDRWIRAFKSKSPFSYLLPENEHECIWTWNYLKGKNIALEKLASFPGSADIYHAIHLSFDIWVTCPLTSPDDIKNFRNSFNKAK
;
A
#
# COMPACT_ATOMS: atom_id res chain seq x y z
N MET A 1 11.60 6.81 18.94
CA MET A 1 10.80 7.91 18.34
C MET A 1 10.20 7.37 17.06
N VAL A 2 8.95 6.90 17.08
CA VAL A 2 8.32 6.22 15.92
C VAL A 2 8.13 7.28 14.83
N GLN A 3 8.92 7.21 13.76
CA GLN A 3 8.61 7.95 12.54
C GLN A 3 7.18 7.56 12.15
N LYS A 4 6.27 8.52 12.24
CA LYS A 4 4.89 8.33 11.80
C LYS A 4 4.97 8.09 10.30
N ILE A 5 4.89 6.83 9.87
CA ILE A 5 4.93 6.40 8.46
C ILE A 5 3.92 7.23 7.63
N LEU A 6 2.84 7.66 8.27
CA LEU A 6 1.91 8.72 7.86
C LEU A 6 2.33 10.09 8.39
N SER A 7 2.99 10.89 7.55
CA SER A 7 3.19 12.32 7.84
C SER A 7 2.00 13.16 7.37
N ASP A 8 1.84 14.34 7.96
CA ASP A 8 0.79 15.30 7.55
C ASP A 8 0.92 15.67 6.07
N LYS A 9 2.15 15.66 5.52
CA LYS A 9 2.39 15.89 4.08
C LYS A 9 1.68 14.86 3.21
N VAL A 10 1.70 13.58 3.59
CA VAL A 10 1.01 12.49 2.85
C VAL A 10 -0.50 12.68 2.91
N MET A 11 -1.02 13.12 4.06
CA MET A 11 -2.45 13.39 4.24
C MET A 11 -2.95 14.60 3.46
N ASN A 12 -2.12 15.64 3.39
CA ASN A 12 -2.37 16.83 2.61
C ASN A 12 -2.37 16.50 1.11
N GLU A 13 -1.34 15.81 0.63
CA GLU A 13 -1.22 15.38 -0.77
C GLU A 13 -2.45 14.59 -1.22
N ARG A 14 -2.85 13.62 -0.41
CA ARG A 14 -4.02 12.77 -0.65
C ARG A 14 -5.31 13.57 -0.79
N THR A 15 -5.58 14.46 0.17
CA THR A 15 -6.80 15.28 0.17
C THR A 15 -6.79 16.26 -1.01
N ASN A 16 -5.66 16.91 -1.27
CA ASN A 16 -5.51 17.86 -2.38
C ASN A 16 -5.62 17.19 -3.76
N ALA A 17 -5.13 15.96 -3.89
CA ALA A 17 -5.29 15.16 -5.11
C ALA A 17 -6.77 14.85 -5.38
N TYR A 18 -7.54 14.52 -4.33
CA TYR A 18 -8.99 14.32 -4.43
C TYR A 18 -9.72 15.63 -4.76
N TYR A 19 -9.36 16.75 -4.13
CA TYR A 19 -9.97 18.05 -4.43
C TYR A 19 -9.79 18.42 -5.91
N SER A 20 -8.57 18.26 -6.42
CA SER A 20 -8.29 18.50 -7.85
C SER A 20 -9.11 17.59 -8.76
N TYR A 21 -9.31 16.32 -8.38
CA TYR A 21 -10.17 15.38 -9.11
C TYR A 21 -11.64 15.82 -9.09
N TYR A 22 -12.19 16.14 -7.91
CA TYR A 22 -13.58 16.55 -7.73
C TYR A 22 -13.95 17.81 -8.53
N LEU A 23 -13.02 18.75 -8.63
CA LEU A 23 -13.16 19.97 -9.41
C LEU A 23 -13.04 19.69 -10.92
N GLY A 24 -12.12 18.81 -11.33
CA GLY A 24 -11.99 18.38 -12.73
C GLY A 24 -13.26 17.75 -13.30
N GLU A 25 -13.97 16.93 -12.51
CA GLU A 25 -15.29 16.37 -12.86
C GLU A 25 -16.37 17.44 -13.13
N ARG A 26 -16.12 18.70 -12.75
CA ARG A 26 -16.99 19.86 -12.96
C ARG A 26 -16.42 20.84 -13.98
N ASN A 27 -15.44 20.43 -14.76
CA ASN A 27 -14.69 21.28 -15.70
C ASN A 27 -13.97 22.46 -15.03
N ILE A 28 -13.67 22.35 -13.73
CA ILE A 28 -12.89 23.34 -12.99
C ILE A 28 -11.44 22.83 -12.92
N SER A 29 -10.60 23.32 -13.83
CA SER A 29 -9.18 22.96 -13.87
C SER A 29 -8.37 23.84 -12.92
N VAL A 30 -8.09 23.34 -11.72
CA VAL A 30 -7.27 24.04 -10.74
C VAL A 30 -6.42 23.04 -9.95
N LEU A 31 -5.16 23.39 -9.71
CA LEU A 31 -4.22 22.60 -8.94
C LEU A 31 -3.77 23.37 -7.69
N PRO A 32 -3.42 22.68 -6.61
CA PRO A 32 -2.83 23.32 -5.44
C PRO A 32 -1.45 23.90 -5.80
N LEU A 33 -1.09 25.05 -5.21
CA LEU A 33 0.26 25.63 -5.34
C LEU A 33 1.35 24.67 -4.87
N ASN A 34 1.04 23.89 -3.83
CA ASN A 34 1.87 22.80 -3.33
C ASN A 34 0.95 21.68 -2.87
N VAL A 35 1.13 20.47 -3.39
CA VAL A 35 0.31 19.31 -3.01
C VAL A 35 0.44 18.95 -1.54
N TYR A 36 1.56 19.29 -0.89
CA TYR A 36 1.83 18.97 0.52
C TYR A 36 1.28 20.01 1.51
N ASP A 37 0.76 21.14 1.02
CA ASP A 37 0.19 22.18 1.87
C ASP A 37 -1.16 21.74 2.45
N PRO A 38 -1.54 22.25 3.65
CA PRO A 38 -2.86 21.97 4.22
C PRO A 38 -3.99 22.23 3.21
N PRO A 39 -5.01 21.37 3.11
CA PRO A 39 -6.11 21.53 2.15
C PRO A 39 -6.83 22.87 2.25
N GLU A 40 -6.83 23.49 3.43
CA GLU A 40 -7.35 24.83 3.69
C GLU A 40 -6.66 25.90 2.84
N ARG A 41 -5.35 25.76 2.57
CA ARG A 41 -4.63 26.68 1.67
C ARG A 41 -5.08 26.53 0.23
N PHE A 42 -5.36 25.30 -0.21
CA PHE A 42 -5.90 25.07 -1.55
C PHE A 42 -7.30 25.67 -1.69
N ILE A 43 -8.16 25.50 -0.67
CA ILE A 43 -9.48 26.14 -0.61
C ILE A 43 -9.37 27.67 -0.66
N ALA A 44 -8.47 28.27 0.14
CA ALA A 44 -8.24 29.71 0.14
C ALA A 44 -7.76 30.21 -1.23
N TYR A 45 -6.90 29.44 -1.90
CA TYR A 45 -6.44 29.73 -3.25
C TYR A 45 -7.58 29.73 -4.27
N ILE A 46 -8.46 28.73 -4.22
CA ILE A 46 -9.65 28.64 -5.10
C ILE A 46 -10.55 29.87 -4.90
N LYS A 47 -10.86 30.22 -3.64
CA LYS A 47 -11.71 31.39 -3.32
C LYS A 47 -11.09 32.69 -3.82
N LYS A 48 -9.78 32.87 -3.66
CA LYS A 48 -9.07 34.08 -4.08
C LYS A 48 -9.01 34.25 -5.60
N ASN A 49 -8.95 33.16 -6.36
CA ASN A 49 -8.73 33.18 -7.80
C ASN A 49 -9.99 32.86 -8.62
N ARG A 50 -11.19 32.93 -8.02
CA ARG A 50 -12.46 32.54 -8.65
C ARG A 50 -12.68 33.15 -10.04
N GLU A 51 -12.32 34.42 -10.22
CA GLU A 51 -12.52 35.18 -11.48
C GLU A 51 -11.62 34.65 -12.61
N ASN A 52 -10.46 34.10 -12.27
CA ASN A 52 -9.49 33.55 -13.22
C ASN A 52 -9.78 32.08 -13.59
N LEU A 53 -10.66 31.41 -12.86
CA LEU A 53 -10.95 29.99 -13.06
C LEU A 53 -12.01 29.74 -14.16
N ASN A 54 -12.45 30.79 -14.88
CA ASN A 54 -13.57 30.75 -15.84
C ASN A 54 -14.86 30.20 -15.21
N ILE A 55 -15.05 30.46 -13.92
CA ILE A 55 -16.18 29.98 -13.13
C ILE A 55 -17.18 31.13 -12.96
N THR A 56 -18.28 31.13 -13.71
CA THR A 56 -19.44 32.01 -13.46
C THR A 56 -20.32 31.43 -12.35
N LEU A 57 -19.77 31.26 -11.14
CA LEU A 57 -20.51 30.82 -9.98
C LEU A 57 -20.67 31.95 -8.97
N SER A 58 -21.85 32.05 -8.38
CA SER A 58 -22.11 32.87 -7.21
C SER A 58 -21.31 32.36 -6.00
N ASP A 59 -21.14 33.22 -4.99
CA ASP A 59 -20.50 32.84 -3.72
C ASP A 59 -21.19 31.64 -3.06
N PHE A 60 -22.52 31.60 -3.15
CA PHE A 60 -23.30 30.49 -2.62
C PHE A 60 -22.99 29.17 -3.34
N GLU A 61 -22.93 29.16 -4.67
CA GLU A 61 -22.61 27.97 -5.45
C GLU A 61 -21.18 27.49 -5.22
N LEU A 62 -20.22 28.43 -5.10
CA LEU A 62 -18.84 28.08 -4.79
C LEU A 62 -18.71 27.42 -3.40
N GLU A 63 -19.39 27.96 -2.38
CA GLU A 63 -19.40 27.33 -1.06
C GLU A 63 -20.08 25.95 -1.08
N GLN A 64 -21.14 25.77 -1.88
CA GLN A 64 -21.76 24.45 -2.06
C GLN A 64 -20.79 23.44 -2.69
N ILE A 65 -20.04 23.85 -3.72
CA ILE A 65 -19.00 23.01 -4.34
C ILE A 65 -17.93 22.65 -3.33
N ILE A 66 -17.41 23.62 -2.57
CA ILE A 66 -16.35 23.38 -1.57
C ILE A 66 -16.85 22.47 -0.45
N SER A 67 -18.07 22.68 0.05
CA SER A 67 -18.70 21.83 1.06
C SER A 67 -18.90 20.40 0.55
N GLY A 68 -19.45 20.26 -0.67
CA GLY A 68 -19.60 18.97 -1.33
C GLY A 68 -18.27 18.25 -1.57
N MET A 69 -17.22 18.99 -1.95
CA MET A 69 -15.87 18.48 -2.13
C MET A 69 -15.31 17.90 -0.83
N ARG A 70 -15.44 18.64 0.28
CA ARG A 70 -15.00 18.18 1.62
C ARG A 70 -15.75 16.92 2.06
N LEU A 71 -17.08 16.93 1.94
CA LEU A 71 -17.92 15.79 2.34
C LEU A 71 -17.63 14.55 1.49
N LYS A 72 -17.54 14.70 0.17
CA LYS A 72 -17.24 13.54 -0.69
C LYS A 72 -15.81 13.05 -0.53
N ALA A 73 -14.84 13.91 -0.18
CA ALA A 73 -13.48 13.48 0.14
C ALA A 73 -13.48 12.53 1.34
N LEU A 74 -14.19 12.87 2.41
CA LEU A 74 -14.32 12.03 3.60
C LEU A 74 -14.98 10.67 3.28
N ALA A 75 -15.93 10.63 2.35
CA ALA A 75 -16.61 9.40 1.95
C ALA A 75 -15.80 8.53 0.96
N PHE A 76 -15.02 9.18 0.09
CA PHE A 76 -14.31 8.52 -1.00
C PHE A 76 -12.96 7.96 -0.55
N LEU A 77 -12.19 8.76 0.20
CA LEU A 77 -10.88 8.41 0.71
C LEU A 77 -11.00 7.32 1.79
N VAL A 78 -10.12 6.33 1.76
CA VAL A 78 -10.04 5.29 2.78
C VAL A 78 -9.81 5.87 4.19
N PRO A 79 -10.67 5.58 5.18
CA PRO A 79 -10.42 6.00 6.56
C PRO A 79 -9.10 5.40 7.08
N LEU A 80 -8.24 6.22 7.67
CA LEU A 80 -6.93 5.75 8.15
C LEU A 80 -7.06 4.68 9.22
N GLU A 81 -8.12 4.72 10.02
CA GLU A 81 -8.40 3.77 11.09
C GLU A 81 -8.55 2.34 10.55
N LYS A 82 -8.98 2.19 9.29
CA LYS A 82 -9.11 0.88 8.63
C LYS A 82 -7.76 0.29 8.22
N ILE A 83 -6.74 1.11 8.01
CA ILE A 83 -5.46 0.73 7.38
C ILE A 83 -4.23 1.10 8.22
N SER A 84 -4.39 1.79 9.34
CA SER A 84 -3.30 2.26 10.22
C SER A 84 -2.45 1.11 10.76
N TRP A 85 -3.03 -0.09 10.87
CA TRP A 85 -2.33 -1.31 11.25
C TRP A 85 -1.20 -1.69 10.26
N ILE A 86 -1.31 -1.30 8.98
CA ILE A 86 -0.25 -1.54 7.97
C ILE A 86 0.99 -0.73 8.35
N ALA A 87 0.79 0.52 8.75
CA ALA A 87 1.84 1.41 9.22
C ALA A 87 2.37 1.05 10.63
N GLY A 88 1.94 -0.06 11.22
CA GLY A 88 2.38 -0.51 12.54
C GLY A 88 3.77 -1.13 12.56
N SER A 89 4.28 -1.62 11.42
CA SER A 89 5.65 -2.16 11.30
C SER A 89 6.10 -2.26 9.84
N GLU A 90 7.40 -2.29 9.60
CA GLU A 90 7.97 -2.49 8.25
C GLU A 90 7.52 -3.82 7.64
N ARG A 91 7.45 -4.88 8.46
CA ARG A 91 6.95 -6.20 8.07
C ARG A 91 5.49 -6.14 7.58
N ALA A 92 4.63 -5.38 8.27
CA ALA A 92 3.23 -5.20 7.87
C ALA A 92 3.10 -4.39 6.57
N CYS A 93 3.94 -3.36 6.38
CA CYS A 93 4.01 -2.60 5.13
C CYS A 93 4.38 -3.50 3.95
N LEU A 94 5.46 -4.27 4.08
CA LEU A 94 5.94 -5.14 3.02
C LEU A 94 4.94 -6.26 2.70
N PHE A 95 4.39 -6.90 3.72
CA PHE A 95 3.37 -7.94 3.58
C PHE A 95 2.14 -7.43 2.83
N SER A 96 1.59 -6.29 3.26
CA SER A 96 0.40 -5.70 2.66
C SER A 96 0.68 -5.20 1.24
N TRP A 97 1.86 -4.65 0.99
CA TRP A 97 2.28 -4.21 -0.33
C TRP A 97 2.34 -5.38 -1.31
N TYR A 98 2.96 -6.49 -0.91
CA TYR A 98 3.05 -7.68 -1.74
C TYR A 98 1.65 -8.23 -2.09
N LEU A 99 0.76 -8.33 -1.09
CA LEU A 99 -0.62 -8.76 -1.32
C LEU A 99 -1.41 -7.78 -2.21
N LEU A 100 -1.11 -6.49 -2.16
CA LEU A 100 -1.72 -5.52 -3.05
C LEU A 100 -1.25 -5.72 -4.49
N MET A 101 0.05 -5.93 -4.73
CA MET A 101 0.56 -6.17 -6.08
C MET A 101 -0.05 -7.43 -6.70
N GLN A 102 -0.15 -8.52 -5.92
CA GLN A 102 -0.85 -9.75 -6.34
C GLN A 102 -2.34 -9.48 -6.63
N PHE A 103 -3.01 -8.71 -5.79
CA PHE A 103 -4.40 -8.33 -6.00
C PHE A 103 -4.60 -7.51 -7.28
N ILE A 104 -3.70 -6.55 -7.56
CA ILE A 104 -3.71 -5.75 -8.79
C ILE A 104 -3.53 -6.65 -10.00
N GLN A 105 -2.55 -7.55 -9.97
CA GLN A 105 -2.28 -8.49 -11.05
C GLN A 105 -3.49 -9.39 -11.35
N ASN A 106 -4.13 -9.93 -10.32
CA ASN A 106 -5.31 -10.79 -10.45
C ASN A 106 -6.56 -10.05 -10.93
N ASN A 107 -6.62 -8.73 -10.75
CA ASN A 107 -7.75 -7.88 -11.13
C ASN A 107 -7.37 -6.84 -12.20
N ARG A 108 -6.32 -7.11 -12.99
CA ARG A 108 -5.68 -6.13 -13.88
C ARG A 108 -6.68 -5.43 -14.79
N ALA A 109 -7.62 -6.13 -15.40
CA ALA A 109 -8.61 -5.53 -16.30
C ALA A 109 -9.50 -4.48 -15.59
N LYS A 110 -10.02 -4.80 -14.40
CA LYS A 110 -10.89 -3.90 -13.62
C LYS A 110 -10.11 -2.71 -13.06
N ILE A 111 -8.92 -2.98 -12.53
CA ILE A 111 -8.11 -1.96 -11.85
C ILE A 111 -7.38 -1.06 -12.86
N SER A 112 -6.96 -1.58 -14.01
CA SER A 112 -6.31 -0.77 -15.05
C SER A 112 -7.26 0.29 -15.60
N ALA A 113 -8.56 0.02 -15.71
CA ALA A 113 -9.54 1.03 -16.12
C ALA A 113 -9.60 2.19 -15.11
N ASP A 114 -9.63 1.90 -13.80
CA ASP A 114 -9.61 2.91 -12.74
C ASP A 114 -8.29 3.70 -12.71
N LEU A 115 -7.15 3.01 -12.89
CA LEU A 115 -5.83 3.63 -12.91
C LEU A 115 -5.61 4.52 -14.15
N LEU A 116 -6.09 4.09 -15.32
CA LEU A 116 -5.99 4.82 -16.59
C LEU A 116 -6.96 6.00 -16.64
N GLN A 117 -8.22 5.85 -16.24
CA GLN A 117 -9.20 6.94 -16.24
C GLN A 117 -8.83 8.07 -15.28
N LYS A 118 -8.22 7.74 -14.12
CA LYS A 118 -7.86 8.74 -13.11
C LYS A 118 -6.45 9.33 -13.30
N ASN A 119 -5.71 8.90 -14.33
CA ASN A 119 -4.51 9.55 -14.89
C ASN A 119 -3.43 9.98 -13.88
N LYS A 120 -3.28 9.28 -12.75
CA LYS A 120 -2.52 9.79 -11.59
C LYS A 120 -1.62 8.79 -10.85
N LEU A 121 -1.57 7.52 -11.27
CA LEU A 121 -0.71 6.54 -10.61
C LEU A 121 0.07 5.70 -11.62
N TYR A 122 1.39 5.91 -11.63
CA TYR A 122 2.33 5.03 -12.30
C TYR A 122 2.82 3.96 -11.30
N LEU A 123 2.52 2.70 -11.58
CA LEU A 123 3.12 1.55 -10.91
C LEU A 123 4.16 0.96 -11.85
N LYS A 124 5.36 0.66 -11.35
CA LYS A 124 6.37 -0.04 -12.15
C LYS A 124 5.86 -1.46 -12.43
N GLU A 125 5.93 -1.90 -13.68
CA GLU A 125 5.54 -3.27 -14.06
C GLU A 125 6.35 -4.32 -13.27
N GLU A 126 7.63 -4.03 -13.00
CA GLU A 126 8.51 -4.86 -12.16
C GLU A 126 7.93 -5.15 -10.76
N TYR A 127 7.13 -4.23 -10.20
CA TYR A 127 6.45 -4.45 -8.92
C TYR A 127 5.28 -5.42 -9.04
N LEU A 128 4.54 -5.34 -10.14
CA LEU A 128 3.40 -6.24 -10.42
C LEU A 128 3.86 -7.64 -10.75
N GLU A 129 5.01 -7.77 -11.41
CA GLU A 129 5.63 -9.05 -11.74
C GLU A 129 6.32 -9.71 -10.53
N GLY A 130 6.53 -8.95 -9.45
CA GLY A 130 7.26 -9.40 -8.27
C GLY A 130 8.78 -9.42 -8.48
N ASN A 131 9.29 -8.67 -9.46
CA ASN A 131 10.70 -8.62 -9.84
C ASN A 131 11.49 -7.53 -9.07
N ALA A 132 10.81 -6.64 -8.35
CA ALA A 132 11.44 -5.56 -7.59
C ALA A 132 10.69 -5.26 -6.28
N PHE A 133 11.40 -4.66 -5.31
CA PHE A 133 10.84 -4.15 -4.06
C PHE A 133 10.89 -2.61 -4.03
N PRO A 134 9.94 -1.94 -3.35
CA PRO A 134 10.11 -0.54 -2.98
C PRO A 134 11.15 -0.42 -1.86
N SER A 135 11.92 0.67 -1.89
CA SER A 135 13.12 0.88 -1.07
C SER A 135 12.88 1.12 0.43
N ASP A 136 11.64 1.28 0.89
CA ASP A 136 11.32 1.49 2.31
C ASP A 136 9.82 1.33 2.65
N SER A 137 9.53 1.16 3.95
CA SER A 137 8.18 0.96 4.50
C SER A 137 7.23 2.16 4.30
N SER A 138 7.76 3.39 4.20
CA SER A 138 6.97 4.59 3.93
C SER A 138 6.54 4.69 2.48
N THR A 139 7.43 4.33 1.56
CA THR A 139 7.12 4.22 0.13
C THR A 139 6.08 3.12 -0.11
N GLN A 140 6.25 1.95 0.53
CA GLN A 140 5.27 0.85 0.48
C GLN A 140 3.88 1.31 0.94
N PHE A 141 3.80 1.91 2.12
CA PHE A 141 2.53 2.36 2.68
C PHE A 141 1.86 3.44 1.81
N ARG A 142 2.62 4.41 1.31
CA ARG A 142 2.09 5.45 0.40
C ARG A 142 1.52 4.88 -0.87
N GLN A 143 2.20 3.89 -1.47
CA GLN A 143 1.69 3.21 -2.66
C GLN A 143 0.38 2.48 -2.36
N ILE A 144 0.31 1.75 -1.23
CA ILE A 144 -0.92 1.08 -0.80
C ILE A 144 -2.07 2.09 -0.68
N LEU A 145 -1.84 3.17 0.05
CA LEU A 145 -2.85 4.20 0.28
C LEU A 145 -3.38 4.78 -1.03
N ARG A 146 -2.47 5.17 -1.93
CA ARG A 146 -2.83 5.79 -3.22
C ARG A 146 -3.63 4.84 -4.11
N VAL A 147 -3.24 3.55 -4.18
CA VAL A 147 -4.00 2.56 -4.95
C VAL A 147 -5.41 2.43 -4.39
N LEU A 148 -5.54 2.21 -3.08
CA LEU A 148 -6.85 2.02 -2.45
C LEU A 148 -7.75 3.26 -2.61
N ASP A 149 -7.19 4.47 -2.58
CA ASP A 149 -7.96 5.68 -2.83
C ASP A 149 -8.46 5.80 -4.28
N ILE A 150 -7.72 5.26 -5.25
CA ILE A 150 -8.09 5.35 -6.67
C ILE A 150 -9.13 4.30 -7.05
N LEU A 151 -9.16 3.15 -6.37
CA LEU A 151 -10.16 2.09 -6.61
C LEU A 151 -11.59 2.63 -6.45
N SER A 152 -12.35 2.61 -7.54
CA SER A 152 -13.73 3.10 -7.57
C SER A 152 -14.69 2.13 -6.87
N ASP A 153 -14.39 0.82 -6.95
CA ASP A 153 -15.18 -0.23 -6.29
C ASP A 153 -14.88 -0.29 -4.79
N LYS A 154 -15.79 0.31 -4.00
CA LYS A 154 -15.70 0.34 -2.55
C LYS A 154 -15.78 -1.06 -1.93
N ASN A 155 -16.57 -1.97 -2.50
CA ASN A 155 -16.75 -3.31 -1.94
C ASN A 155 -15.47 -4.11 -2.13
N LEU A 156 -14.91 -4.09 -3.35
CA LEU A 156 -13.65 -4.77 -3.66
C LEU A 156 -12.49 -4.24 -2.79
N ARG A 157 -12.46 -2.91 -2.57
CA ARG A 157 -11.49 -2.27 -1.69
C ARG A 157 -11.65 -2.69 -0.23
N ASP A 158 -12.86 -2.62 0.31
CA ASP A 158 -13.13 -2.99 1.71
C ASP A 158 -12.87 -4.49 1.94
N GLU A 159 -13.22 -5.35 0.97
CA GLU A 159 -12.91 -6.78 0.99
C GLU A 159 -11.40 -7.03 1.03
N TRP A 160 -10.62 -6.36 0.17
CA TRP A 160 -9.17 -6.46 0.19
C TRP A 160 -8.58 -6.05 1.55
N ILE A 161 -9.05 -4.93 2.13
CA ILE A 161 -8.57 -4.46 3.44
C ILE A 161 -8.85 -5.50 4.53
N ILE A 162 -10.06 -6.06 4.58
CA ILE A 162 -10.47 -7.06 5.58
C ILE A 162 -9.64 -8.33 5.42
N GLN A 163 -9.59 -8.90 4.22
CA GLN A 163 -8.85 -10.14 3.96
C GLN A 163 -7.36 -9.99 4.25
N THR A 164 -6.76 -8.86 3.86
CA THR A 164 -5.34 -8.59 4.10
C THR A 164 -5.06 -8.45 5.60
N LYS A 165 -5.94 -7.77 6.35
CA LYS A 165 -5.82 -7.66 7.81
C LYS A 165 -5.93 -9.02 8.51
N ASP A 166 -6.88 -9.86 8.10
CA ASP A 166 -7.06 -11.20 8.67
C ASP A 166 -5.86 -12.12 8.38
N ARG A 167 -5.31 -12.03 7.16
CA ARG A 167 -4.05 -12.71 6.81
C ARG A 167 -2.89 -12.16 7.65
N TRP A 168 -2.77 -10.84 7.79
CA TRP A 168 -1.72 -10.24 8.61
C TRP A 168 -1.78 -10.69 10.07
N ILE A 169 -2.97 -10.73 10.68
CA ILE A 169 -3.15 -11.22 12.06
C ILE A 169 -2.64 -12.67 12.19
N ARG A 170 -2.89 -13.53 11.19
CA ARG A 170 -2.37 -14.91 11.16
C ARG A 170 -0.85 -14.95 11.01
N ALA A 171 -0.27 -14.17 10.10
CA ALA A 171 1.19 -14.07 9.94
C ALA A 171 1.87 -13.55 11.21
N PHE A 172 1.31 -12.51 11.83
CA PHE A 172 1.82 -11.90 13.04
C PHE A 172 1.81 -12.86 14.25
N LYS A 173 0.73 -13.64 14.42
CA LYS A 173 0.62 -14.65 15.48
C LYS A 173 1.46 -15.90 15.22
N SER A 174 1.93 -16.11 13.99
CA SER A 174 2.70 -17.28 13.62
C SER A 174 4.13 -17.18 14.14
N LYS A 175 4.56 -18.18 14.93
CA LYS A 175 5.95 -18.29 15.38
C LYS A 175 6.88 -18.49 14.17
N SER A 176 7.72 -17.51 13.87
CA SER A 176 8.77 -17.68 12.87
C SER A 176 9.91 -18.51 13.46
N PRO A 177 10.47 -19.50 12.72
CA PRO A 177 11.65 -20.23 13.17
C PRO A 177 12.96 -19.47 12.91
N PHE A 178 12.91 -18.25 12.36
CA PHE A 178 14.08 -17.48 11.94
C PHE A 178 14.61 -16.55 13.04
N SER A 179 14.44 -16.88 14.32
CA SER A 179 14.87 -16.02 15.42
C SER A 179 16.39 -15.82 15.49
N TYR A 180 17.17 -16.69 14.86
CA TYR A 180 18.63 -16.57 14.77
C TYR A 180 19.09 -15.65 13.63
N LEU A 181 18.19 -15.32 12.70
CA LEU A 181 18.56 -14.65 11.47
C LEU A 181 18.73 -13.14 11.72
N LEU A 182 19.85 -12.59 11.27
CA LEU A 182 20.15 -11.16 11.34
C LEU A 182 20.31 -10.60 9.91
N PRO A 183 19.82 -9.40 9.60
CA PRO A 183 19.91 -8.79 8.27
C PRO A 183 21.33 -8.66 7.72
N GLU A 184 22.31 -8.51 8.61
CA GLU A 184 23.73 -8.31 8.27
C GLU A 184 24.46 -9.64 8.01
N ASN A 185 23.86 -10.78 8.38
CA ASN A 185 24.47 -12.08 8.20
C ASN A 185 24.09 -12.67 6.84
N GLU A 186 24.85 -12.29 5.82
CA GLU A 186 24.64 -12.72 4.44
C GLU A 186 24.63 -14.24 4.27
N HIS A 187 25.57 -14.96 4.88
CA HIS A 187 25.64 -16.42 4.77
C HIS A 187 24.35 -17.07 5.28
N GLU A 188 23.87 -16.65 6.45
CA GLU A 188 22.65 -17.20 7.04
C GLU A 188 21.40 -16.85 6.23
N CYS A 189 21.35 -15.63 5.68
CA CYS A 189 20.28 -15.21 4.78
C CYS A 189 20.27 -16.06 3.51
N ILE A 190 21.40 -16.23 2.83
CA ILE A 190 21.50 -17.04 1.61
C ILE A 190 21.12 -18.50 1.89
N TRP A 191 21.64 -19.09 2.96
CA TRP A 191 21.32 -20.48 3.33
C TRP A 191 19.83 -20.65 3.59
N THR A 192 19.23 -19.77 4.39
CA THR A 192 17.80 -19.82 4.72
C THR A 192 16.93 -19.65 3.48
N TRP A 193 17.28 -18.70 2.61
CA TRP A 193 16.57 -18.48 1.35
C TRP A 193 16.60 -19.73 0.45
N ASN A 194 17.77 -20.35 0.31
CA ASN A 194 17.91 -21.59 -0.46
C ASN A 194 17.14 -22.76 0.16
N TYR A 195 17.10 -22.84 1.49
CA TYR A 195 16.26 -23.83 2.18
C TYR A 195 14.77 -23.61 1.87
N LEU A 196 14.28 -22.37 1.93
CA LEU A 196 12.89 -22.04 1.58
C LEU A 196 12.56 -22.34 0.12
N LYS A 197 13.51 -22.09 -0.81
CA LYS A 197 13.38 -22.49 -2.22
C LYS A 197 13.21 -23.99 -2.36
N GLY A 198 14.08 -24.78 -1.72
CA GLY A 198 13.98 -26.25 -1.72
C GLY A 198 12.68 -26.81 -1.10
N LYS A 199 11.93 -25.97 -0.36
CA LYS A 199 10.61 -26.31 0.20
C LYS A 199 9.43 -25.72 -0.59
N ASN A 200 9.67 -25.05 -1.73
CA ASN A 200 8.65 -24.31 -2.48
C ASN A 200 7.90 -23.27 -1.64
N ILE A 201 8.59 -22.69 -0.64
CA ILE A 201 8.05 -21.64 0.24
C ILE A 201 8.54 -20.26 -0.23
N ALA A 202 9.76 -20.20 -0.76
CA ALA A 202 10.35 -18.95 -1.23
C ALA A 202 9.50 -18.36 -2.37
N LEU A 203 9.28 -17.05 -2.30
CA LEU A 203 8.66 -16.29 -3.37
C LEU A 203 9.68 -16.05 -4.48
N GLU A 204 9.93 -17.07 -5.32
CA GLU A 204 11.06 -17.11 -6.25
C GLU A 204 11.12 -15.96 -7.25
N LYS A 205 9.97 -15.35 -7.57
CA LYS A 205 9.91 -14.15 -8.44
C LYS A 205 10.68 -12.97 -7.83
N LEU A 206 10.78 -12.92 -6.50
CA LEU A 206 11.66 -12.02 -5.76
C LEU A 206 13.09 -12.57 -5.90
N ALA A 207 13.71 -12.39 -7.06
CA ALA A 207 15.01 -13.01 -7.38
C ALA A 207 16.20 -12.03 -7.33
N SER A 208 15.95 -10.72 -7.38
CA SER A 208 17.00 -9.70 -7.40
C SER A 208 17.12 -9.01 -6.04
N PHE A 209 18.08 -9.47 -5.23
CA PHE A 209 18.39 -8.87 -3.94
C PHE A 209 19.73 -8.12 -4.02
N PRO A 210 19.74 -6.78 -3.91
CA PRO A 210 20.98 -6.02 -3.93
C PRO A 210 21.81 -6.18 -2.65
N GLY A 211 21.24 -6.68 -1.54
CA GLY A 211 22.00 -7.03 -0.33
C GLY A 211 21.33 -8.04 0.61
N SER A 212 22.05 -8.44 1.64
CA SER A 212 21.61 -9.43 2.65
C SER A 212 20.34 -9.01 3.41
N ALA A 213 20.16 -7.70 3.63
CA ALA A 213 18.97 -7.15 4.25
C ALA A 213 17.71 -7.40 3.39
N ASP A 214 17.81 -7.35 2.06
CA ASP A 214 16.66 -7.63 1.19
C ASP A 214 16.29 -9.11 1.21
N ILE A 215 17.30 -9.99 1.24
CA ILE A 215 17.11 -11.44 1.42
C ILE A 215 16.40 -11.72 2.75
N TYR A 216 16.85 -11.09 3.83
CA TYR A 216 16.21 -11.19 5.15
C TYR A 216 14.72 -10.84 5.08
N HIS A 217 14.37 -9.70 4.50
CA HIS A 217 12.97 -9.29 4.35
C HIS A 217 12.17 -10.27 3.48
N ALA A 218 12.77 -10.78 2.40
CA ALA A 218 12.13 -11.74 1.50
C ALA A 218 11.89 -13.10 2.16
N ILE A 219 12.77 -13.57 3.04
CA ILE A 219 12.60 -14.78 3.86
C ILE A 219 11.36 -14.64 4.75
N HIS A 220 11.28 -13.54 5.50
CA HIS A 220 10.16 -13.28 6.39
C HIS A 220 8.86 -13.12 5.62
N LEU A 221 8.86 -12.37 4.52
CA LEU A 221 7.71 -12.23 3.64
C LEU A 221 7.26 -13.58 3.06
N SER A 222 8.18 -14.40 2.57
CA SER A 222 7.86 -15.70 1.97
C SER A 222 7.17 -16.62 2.97
N PHE A 223 7.72 -16.71 4.19
CA PHE A 223 7.11 -17.48 5.25
C PHE A 223 5.74 -16.92 5.67
N ASP A 224 5.59 -15.60 5.75
CA ASP A 224 4.31 -14.96 6.10
C ASP A 224 3.23 -15.19 5.04
N ILE A 225 3.60 -15.17 3.76
CA ILE A 225 2.68 -15.46 2.67
C ILE A 225 2.27 -16.93 2.68
N TRP A 226 3.23 -17.83 2.88
CA TRP A 226 2.99 -19.27 2.98
C TRP A 226 2.11 -19.63 4.17
N VAL A 227 2.44 -19.17 5.38
CA VAL A 227 1.69 -19.48 6.61
C VAL A 227 0.25 -18.95 6.59
N THR A 228 -0.03 -17.95 5.75
CA THR A 228 -1.37 -17.37 5.56
C THR A 228 -2.10 -17.90 4.34
N CYS A 229 -1.45 -18.76 3.55
CA CYS A 229 -2.05 -19.40 2.38
C CYS A 229 -3.22 -20.31 2.85
N PRO A 230 -4.41 -20.22 2.23
CA PRO A 230 -5.52 -21.10 2.55
C PRO A 230 -5.22 -22.60 2.42
N LEU A 231 -4.24 -22.96 1.58
CA LEU A 231 -3.82 -24.34 1.33
C LEU A 231 -2.81 -24.86 2.36
N THR A 232 -2.28 -24.02 3.23
CA THR A 232 -1.26 -24.41 4.22
C THR A 232 -1.92 -24.75 5.55
N SER A 233 -1.81 -26.01 5.97
CA SER A 233 -2.41 -26.47 7.22
C SER A 233 -1.51 -26.15 8.44
N PRO A 234 -2.08 -26.13 9.66
CA PRO A 234 -1.29 -26.01 10.89
C PRO A 234 -0.21 -27.10 11.04
N ASP A 235 -0.47 -28.31 10.54
CA ASP A 235 0.47 -29.43 10.58
C ASP A 235 1.64 -29.22 9.61
N ASP A 236 1.39 -28.66 8.42
CA ASP A 236 2.47 -28.28 7.49
C ASP A 236 3.43 -27.30 8.14
N ILE A 237 2.89 -26.29 8.83
CA ILE A 237 3.67 -25.28 9.55
C ILE A 237 4.49 -25.91 10.67
N LYS A 238 3.88 -26.81 11.45
CA LYS A 238 4.57 -27.54 12.53
C LYS A 238 5.69 -28.43 11.98
N ASN A 239 5.42 -29.19 10.92
CA ASN A 239 6.38 -30.08 10.28
C ASN A 239 7.54 -29.30 9.66
N PHE A 240 7.25 -28.17 9.00
CA PHE A 240 8.27 -27.26 8.50
C PHE A 240 9.19 -26.79 9.62
N ARG A 241 8.65 -26.24 10.72
CA ARG A 241 9.46 -25.78 11.87
C ARG A 241 10.35 -26.88 12.44
N ASN A 242 9.80 -28.09 12.62
CA ASN A 242 10.56 -29.23 13.13
C ASN A 242 11.69 -29.64 12.18
N SER A 243 11.44 -29.68 10.87
CA SER A 243 12.47 -30.02 9.88
C SER A 243 13.54 -28.94 9.76
N PHE A 244 13.13 -27.67 9.78
CA PHE A 244 14.02 -26.51 9.70
C PHE A 244 14.96 -26.44 10.91
N ASN A 245 14.44 -26.61 12.13
CA ASN A 245 15.24 -26.61 13.35
C ASN A 245 16.21 -27.80 13.46
N LYS A 246 15.99 -28.89 12.70
CA LYS A 246 16.93 -30.01 12.60
C LYS A 246 18.01 -29.78 11.56
N ALA A 247 17.68 -29.05 10.51
CA ALA A 247 18.62 -28.72 9.43
C ALA A 247 19.56 -27.57 9.82
N LYS A 248 19.19 -26.79 10.83
CA LYS A 248 19.97 -25.69 11.38
C LYS A 248 20.80 -26.12 12.57
#